data_AF-A0A485C9B7-F1
#
_entry.id   AF-A0A485C9B7-F1
#
_cell.length_a   1.000
_cell.length_b   1.000
_cell.length_c   1.000
_cell.angle_alpha   90.00
_cell.angle_beta   90.00
_cell.angle_gamma   90.00
#
_symmetry.space_group_name_H-M   'P 1'
#
loop_
_entity.id
_entity.type
_entity.pdbx_description
1 polymer ?
#
loop_
_entity_poly.entity_id
_entity_poly.type
_entity_poly.pdbx_seq_one_letter_code
_entity_poly.pdbx_strand_id
1 'polypeptide(L)' 'MATERELRQDLAAAYRLAALFGWEDTLYTHFSVRLPGDASRAF' A
#
# COMPACT_ATOMS: atom_id res chain seq x y z
N MET A 1 -0.76 -11.55 -12.48
CA MET A 1 -0.76 -11.31 -11.02
C MET A 1 0.29 -10.26 -10.73
N ALA A 2 -0.03 -9.22 -9.96
CA ALA A 2 0.96 -8.24 -9.54
C ALA A 2 1.98 -8.87 -8.59
N THR A 3 3.25 -8.50 -8.75
CA THR A 3 4.35 -8.93 -7.89
C THR A 3 4.39 -8.10 -6.60
N GLU A 4 5.04 -8.63 -5.56
CA GLU A 4 5.29 -7.86 -4.33
C GLU A 4 6.02 -6.53 -4.60
N ARG A 5 6.93 -6.50 -5.58
CA ARG A 5 7.65 -5.28 -5.95
C ARG A 5 6.71 -4.23 -6.53
N GLU A 6 5.84 -4.62 -7.47
CA GLU A 6 4.86 -3.71 -8.08
C GLU A 6 3.91 -3.15 -7.01
N LEU A 7 3.40 -3.99 -6.12
CA LEU A 7 2.50 -3.54 -5.05
C LEU A 7 3.17 -2.59 -4.05
N ARG A 8 4.45 -2.80 -3.73
CA ARG A 8 5.23 -1.85 -2.92
C ARG A 8 5.41 -0.51 -3.64
N GLN A 9 5.59 -0.55 -4.95
CA GLN A 9 5.74 0.65 -5.77
C GLN A 9 4.42 1.45 -5.83
N ASP A 10 3.31 0.75 -6.01
CA ASP A 10 1.96 1.34 -6.00
C ASP A 10 1.60 1.90 -4.63
N LEU A 11 1.90 1.18 -3.55
CA LEU A 11 1.67 1.66 -2.18
C LEU A 11 2.47 2.94 -1.90
N ALA A 12 3.73 3.00 -2.34
CA ALA A 12 4.54 4.21 -2.21
C ALA A 12 3.99 5.37 -3.06
N ALA A 13 3.46 5.11 -4.26
CA ALA A 13 2.80 6.11 -5.08
C ALA A 13 1.52 6.64 -4.42
N ALA A 14 0.72 5.77 -3.79
CA ALA A 14 -0.49 6.14 -3.08
C ALA A 14 -0.19 7.11 -1.92
N TYR A 15 0.86 6.85 -1.12
CA TYR A 15 1.30 7.79 -0.08
C TYR A 15 1.70 9.15 -0.66
N ARG A 16 2.44 9.19 -1.78
CA ARG A 16 2.82 10.46 -2.44
C ARG A 16 1.61 11.22 -2.96
N LEU A 17 0.59 10.53 -3.46
CA LEU A 17 -0.67 11.16 -3.87
C LEU A 17 -1.43 11.71 -2.66
N ALA A 18 -1.46 10.97 -1.55
CA ALA A 18 -2.06 11.46 -0.30
C ALA A 18 -1.40 12.76 0.17
N ALA A 19 -0.05 12.83 0.14
CA ALA A 19 0.69 14.06 0.42
C ALA A 19 0.33 15.19 -0.55
N LEU A 20 0.30 14.90 -1.86
CA LEU A 20 -0.01 15.89 -2.89
C LEU A 20 -1.41 16.49 -2.74
N PHE A 21 -2.39 15.69 -2.33
CA PHE A 21 -3.78 16.12 -2.15
C PHE A 21 -4.13 16.54 -0.72
N GLY A 22 -3.19 16.49 0.22
CA GLY A 22 -3.41 16.86 1.62
C GLY A 22 -4.34 15.91 2.38
N TRP A 23 -4.35 14.63 2.03
CA TRP A 23 -5.19 13.60 2.66
C TRP A 23 -4.55 12.95 3.89
N GLU A 24 -3.28 13.26 4.16
CA GLU A 24 -2.52 12.68 5.26
C GLU A 24 -2.48 13.59 6.49
N ASP A 25 -2.67 13.00 7.66
CA ASP A 25 -2.52 13.67 8.96
C ASP A 25 -1.08 13.50 9.50
N THR A 26 -0.09 13.73 8.62
CA THR A 26 1.36 13.55 8.80
C THR A 26 1.87 12.17 9.23
N LEU A 27 1.34 11.61 10.32
CA LEU A 27 1.80 10.36 10.95
C LEU A 27 0.68 9.33 11.17
N TYR A 28 -0.59 9.76 11.25
CA TYR A 28 -1.67 8.86 11.66
C TYR A 28 -2.32 8.10 10.50
N THR A 29 -2.18 8.58 9.27
CA THR A 29 -2.76 7.94 8.08
C THR A 29 -1.95 6.70 7.66
N HIS A 30 -2.62 5.54 7.60
CA HIS A 30 -2.00 4.26 7.24
C HIS A 30 -2.69 3.61 6.05
N PHE A 31 -1.92 3.30 5.01
CA PHE A 31 -2.35 2.48 3.88
C PHE A 31 -1.72 1.09 3.98
N SER A 32 -2.44 0.07 3.53
CA SER A 32 -1.95 -1.30 3.50
C SER A 32 -2.27 -1.93 2.15
N VAL A 33 -1.42 -2.87 1.74
CA VAL A 33 -1.63 -3.69 0.55
C VAL A 33 -1.41 -5.15 0.90
N ARG A 34 -2.29 -6.02 0.41
CA ARG A 34 -2.12 -7.47 0.58
C ARG A 34 -1.05 -7.94 -0.40
N LEU A 35 0.00 -8.57 0.11
CA LEU A 35 1.00 -9.21 -0.75
C LEU A 35 0.43 -10.46 -1.43
N PRO A 36 0.89 -10.78 -2.65
CA PRO A 36 0.60 -12.05 -3.28
C PRO A 36 1.26 -13.16 -2.45
N GLY A 37 0.44 -13.94 -1.78
CA GLY A 37 0.83 -15.15 -1.05
C GLY A 37 -0.20 -16.23 -1.32
N ASP A 38 0.20 -17.48 -1.10
CA ASP A 38 -0.68 -18.64 -1.24
C ASP A 38 -1.94 -18.43 -0.39
N ALA A 39 -3.12 -18.57 -1.00
CA ALA A 39 -4.41 -18.28 -0.36
C ALA A 39 -4.69 -19.11 0.91
N SER A 40 -3.83 -20.10 1.20
CA SER A 40 -3.87 -21.05 2.30
C SER A 40 -3.27 -20.55 3.62
N ARG A 41 -2.63 -19.38 3.68
CA ARG A 41 -2.26 -18.74 4.96
C ARG A 41 -3.26 -17.65 5.34
N ALA A 42 -4.55 -18.02 5.31
CA ALA A 42 -5.53 -17.39 6.17
C ALA A 42 -5.35 -18.02 7.56
N PHE A 43 -5.17 -17.19 8.57
CA PHE A 43 -5.27 -17.62 9.96
C PHE A 43 -6.66 -18.16 10.27
#